data_AF-A0A7S2PMF8-F1
#
_entry.id   AF-A0A7S2PMF8-F1
#
_cell.length_a   1.000
_cell.length_b   1.000
_cell.length_c   1.000
_cell.angle_alpha   90.00
_cell.angle_beta   90.00
_cell.angle_gamma   90.00
#
_symmetry.space_group_name_H-M   'P 1'
#
loop_
_entity.id
_entity.type
_entity.pdbx_description
1 polymer ?
#
loop_
_entity_poly.entity_id
_entity_poly.type
_entity_poly.pdbx_seq_one_letter_code
_entity_poly.pdbx_strand_id
1 'polypeptide(L)'
;QDGTAGNAKLFMAVWDEVIKGGRFRYYDFTVKVDPDAVILPWRVRSHMAPHVGANAYVVNCNKFPGSPNFPMMYGAVEIFTNLAMIAYTQGSWKCGTQLPWKTWGEDYYMT
;
A
#
# COMPACT_ATOMS: atom_id res chain seq x y z
N GLN A 1 -8.60 11.97 -0.55
CA GLN A 1 -9.79 11.18 -0.93
C GLN A 1 -9.78 10.98 -2.43
N ASP A 2 -9.63 9.73 -2.82
CA ASP A 2 -9.46 9.19 -4.17
C ASP A 2 -10.78 9.09 -4.98
N GLY A 3 -11.93 9.17 -4.29
CA GLY A 3 -13.25 9.23 -4.92
C GLY A 3 -13.74 7.89 -5.47
N THR A 4 -13.12 6.77 -5.06
CA THR A 4 -13.50 5.41 -5.46
C THR A 4 -14.43 4.76 -4.43
N ALA A 5 -14.89 3.54 -4.71
CA ALA A 5 -15.81 2.81 -3.83
C ALA A 5 -15.11 2.40 -2.53
N GLY A 6 -15.80 2.60 -1.39
CA GLY A 6 -15.29 2.20 -0.08
C GLY A 6 -15.15 0.67 0.05
N ASN A 7 -13.94 0.16 -0.18
CA ASN A 7 -13.58 -1.26 -0.13
C ASN A 7 -12.51 -1.55 0.94
N ALA A 8 -12.02 -0.53 1.66
CA ALA A 8 -10.96 -0.67 2.66
C ALA A 8 -11.20 -1.80 3.67
N LYS A 9 -12.46 -2.00 4.13
CA LYS A 9 -12.81 -3.08 5.07
C LYS A 9 -12.41 -4.47 4.57
N LEU A 10 -12.64 -4.74 3.29
CA LEU A 10 -12.33 -6.03 2.69
C LEU A 10 -10.81 -6.23 2.67
N PHE A 11 -10.07 -5.21 2.24
CA PHE A 11 -8.61 -5.30 2.13
C PHE A 11 -7.90 -5.26 3.48
N MET A 12 -8.46 -4.63 4.51
CA MET A 12 -7.99 -4.79 5.90
C MET A 12 -7.94 -6.27 6.30
N ALA A 13 -9.01 -7.03 6.03
CA ALA A 13 -9.05 -8.46 6.33
C ALA A 13 -8.05 -9.28 5.48
N VAL A 14 -7.82 -8.88 4.22
CA VAL A 14 -6.78 -9.49 3.37
C VAL A 14 -5.39 -9.25 3.98
N TRP A 15 -5.09 -8.03 4.39
CA TRP A 15 -3.81 -7.68 5.00
C TRP A 15 -3.60 -8.39 6.33
N ASP A 16 -4.65 -8.57 7.15
CA ASP A 16 -4.58 -9.36 8.38
C ASP A 16 -4.11 -10.79 8.11
N GLU A 17 -4.62 -11.46 7.07
CA GLU A 17 -4.20 -12.81 6.71
C GLU A 17 -2.78 -12.85 6.09
N VAL A 18 -2.38 -11.82 5.32
CA VAL A 18 -1.00 -11.68 4.83
C VAL A 18 -0.01 -11.53 6.00
N ILE A 19 -0.36 -10.69 6.98
CA ILE A 19 0.44 -10.45 8.19
C ILE A 19 0.57 -11.73 9.02
N LYS A 20 -0.56 -12.40 9.26
CA LYS A 20 -0.62 -13.67 9.99
C LYS A 20 0.20 -14.77 9.31
N GLY A 21 0.20 -14.82 7.98
CA GLY A 21 1.02 -15.74 7.20
C GLY A 21 2.51 -15.41 7.21
N GLY A 22 2.91 -14.17 7.53
CA GLY A 22 4.30 -13.76 7.78
C GLY A 22 5.26 -13.80 6.59
N ARG A 23 4.85 -14.32 5.42
CA ARG A 23 5.74 -14.52 4.26
C ARG A 23 6.39 -13.23 3.75
N PHE A 24 5.73 -12.09 3.91
CA PHE A 24 6.27 -10.78 3.52
C PHE A 24 7.62 -10.46 4.18
N ARG A 25 7.89 -11.07 5.34
CA ARG A 25 9.14 -10.86 6.11
C ARG A 25 10.39 -11.38 5.40
N TYR A 26 10.23 -12.31 4.45
CA TYR A 26 11.35 -12.92 3.71
C TYR A 26 11.69 -12.19 2.39
N TYR A 27 11.00 -11.10 2.08
CA TYR A 27 11.18 -10.34 0.84
C TYR A 27 11.38 -8.86 1.12
N ASP A 28 12.18 -8.19 0.28
CA ASP A 28 12.46 -6.76 0.40
C ASP A 28 11.21 -5.89 0.12
N PHE A 29 10.31 -6.38 -0.74
CA PHE A 29 9.12 -5.65 -1.18
C PHE A 29 7.90 -6.57 -1.22
N THR A 30 6.74 -6.00 -0.88
CA THR A 30 5.42 -6.60 -1.08
C THR A 30 4.68 -5.79 -2.15
N VAL A 31 4.09 -6.48 -3.12
CA VAL A 31 3.36 -5.84 -4.23
C VAL A 31 1.93 -6.38 -4.25
N LYS A 32 0.94 -5.51 -4.07
CA LYS A 32 -0.48 -5.81 -4.35
C LYS A 32 -0.79 -5.35 -5.77
N VAL A 33 -1.42 -6.23 -6.55
CA VAL A 33 -1.74 -6.01 -7.96
C VAL A 33 -3.18 -6.44 -8.19
N ASP A 34 -3.95 -5.58 -8.85
CA ASP A 34 -5.33 -5.90 -9.22
C ASP A 34 -5.37 -6.96 -10.34
N PRO A 35 -6.44 -7.76 -10.44
CA PRO A 35 -6.52 -8.86 -11.42
C PRO A 35 -6.56 -8.41 -12.88
N ASP A 36 -6.81 -7.13 -13.15
CA ASP A 36 -6.82 -6.52 -14.48
C ASP A 36 -5.51 -5.78 -14.83
N ALA A 37 -4.50 -5.83 -13.95
CA ALA A 37 -3.20 -5.21 -14.18
C ALA A 37 -2.12 -6.20 -14.60
N VAL A 38 -1.24 -5.74 -15.51
CA VAL A 38 -0.03 -6.46 -15.91
C VAL A 38 1.17 -5.84 -15.19
N ILE A 39 1.78 -6.60 -14.29
CA ILE A 39 3.02 -6.20 -13.61
C ILE A 39 4.24 -6.77 -14.33
N LEU A 40 5.31 -5.95 -14.48
CA LEU A 40 6.59 -6.37 -15.04
C LEU A 40 7.63 -6.47 -13.92
N PRO A 41 7.90 -7.66 -13.34
CA PRO A 41 8.69 -7.77 -12.11
C PRO A 41 10.12 -7.23 -12.22
N TRP A 42 10.74 -7.32 -13.40
CA TRP A 42 12.09 -6.79 -13.61
C TRP A 42 12.13 -5.26 -13.54
N ARG A 43 11.09 -4.56 -14.00
CA ARG A 43 10.99 -3.10 -13.89
C ARG A 43 10.84 -2.68 -12.43
N VAL A 44 9.98 -3.38 -11.68
CA VAL A 44 9.80 -3.14 -10.24
C VAL A 44 11.13 -3.32 -9.51
N ARG A 45 11.88 -4.40 -9.77
CA ARG A 45 13.20 -4.62 -9.16
C ARG A 45 14.17 -3.48 -9.46
N SER A 46 14.26 -3.03 -10.72
CA SER A 46 15.16 -1.92 -11.07
C SER A 46 14.79 -0.61 -10.37
N HIS A 47 13.50 -0.26 -10.32
CA HIS A 47 13.04 0.96 -9.66
C HIS A 47 13.17 0.89 -8.13
N MET A 48 12.94 -0.30 -7.55
CA MET A 48 12.93 -0.47 -6.10
C MET A 48 14.31 -0.80 -5.51
N ALA A 49 15.30 -1.18 -6.31
CA ALA A 49 16.64 -1.53 -5.83
C ALA A 49 17.28 -0.49 -4.90
N PRO A 50 17.18 0.83 -5.14
CA PRO A 50 17.72 1.84 -4.22
C PRO A 50 16.99 1.94 -2.87
N HIS A 51 15.81 1.32 -2.74
CA HIS A 51 14.93 1.42 -1.58
C HIS A 51 14.94 0.16 -0.71
N VAL A 52 15.84 -0.79 -0.97
CA VAL A 52 16.05 -1.95 -0.09
C VAL A 52 16.43 -1.45 1.30
N GLY A 53 15.72 -1.94 2.32
CA GLY A 53 15.92 -1.52 3.72
C GLY A 53 15.39 -0.13 4.07
N ALA A 54 14.75 0.59 3.15
CA ALA A 54 14.07 1.85 3.47
C ALA A 54 12.70 1.58 4.13
N ASN A 55 12.22 2.51 4.95
CA ASN A 55 10.82 2.55 5.38
C ASN A 55 10.03 3.44 4.42
N ALA A 56 9.43 2.84 3.38
CA ALA A 56 8.80 3.59 2.30
C ALA A 56 7.69 2.80 1.61
N TYR A 57 6.81 3.52 0.94
CA TYR A 57 5.86 2.99 -0.04
C TYR A 57 5.89 3.86 -1.30
N VAL A 58 5.37 3.34 -2.41
CA VAL A 58 5.39 4.05 -3.70
C VAL A 58 4.13 4.86 -3.88
N VAL A 59 4.30 6.17 -4.10
CA VAL A 59 3.25 7.05 -4.63
C VAL A 59 3.42 7.18 -6.13
N ASN A 60 2.35 6.98 -6.89
CA ASN A 60 2.38 6.91 -8.36
C ASN A 60 1.45 7.93 -9.03
N CYS A 61 0.68 8.70 -8.25
CA CYS A 61 -0.25 9.69 -8.77
C CYS A 61 0.00 11.06 -8.14
N ASN A 62 0.27 12.06 -8.97
CA ASN A 62 0.39 13.46 -8.57
C ASN A 62 -0.52 14.36 -9.44
N LYS A 63 -1.79 13.96 -9.58
CA LYS A 63 -2.75 14.62 -10.48
C LYS A 63 -3.00 16.09 -10.12
N PHE A 64 -2.94 16.44 -8.83
CA PHE A 64 -3.14 17.81 -8.36
C PHE A 64 -1.95 18.30 -7.51
N PRO A 65 -0.85 18.75 -8.15
CA PRO A 65 0.32 19.24 -7.44
C PRO A 65 -0.02 20.38 -6.47
N GLY A 66 0.52 20.33 -5.25
CA GLY A 66 0.27 21.31 -4.19
C GLY A 66 -0.99 21.04 -3.36
N SER A 67 -1.79 20.03 -3.71
CA SER A 67 -2.84 19.53 -2.84
C SER A 67 -2.25 18.76 -1.65
N PRO A 68 -2.81 18.87 -0.43
CA PRO A 68 -2.36 18.07 0.71
C PRO A 68 -2.62 16.57 0.54
N ASN A 69 -3.43 16.17 -0.44
CA ASN A 69 -3.75 14.77 -0.73
C ASN A 69 -2.87 14.17 -1.83
N PHE A 70 -1.90 14.91 -2.39
CA PHE A 70 -1.04 14.46 -3.48
C PHE A 70 0.43 14.80 -3.19
N PRO A 71 1.39 13.97 -3.63
CA PRO A 71 1.22 12.72 -4.36
C PRO A 71 0.62 11.61 -3.47
N MET A 72 -0.08 10.66 -4.07
CA MET A 72 -0.71 9.54 -3.38
C MET A 72 -0.40 8.21 -4.06
N MET A 73 -0.57 7.13 -3.30
CA MET A 73 -0.71 5.79 -3.86
C MET A 73 -2.09 5.70 -4.52
N TYR A 74 -2.14 5.22 -5.76
CA TYR A 74 -3.39 5.14 -6.50
C TYR A 74 -3.44 3.97 -7.47
N GLY A 75 -4.57 3.27 -7.45
CA GLY A 75 -4.96 2.31 -8.48
C GLY A 75 -4.29 0.94 -8.37
N ALA A 76 -4.06 0.31 -9.52
CA ALA A 76 -3.95 -1.15 -9.61
C ALA A 76 -2.63 -1.78 -9.12
N VAL A 77 -1.64 -0.98 -8.72
CA VAL A 77 -0.33 -1.48 -8.25
C VAL A 77 0.12 -0.69 -7.03
N GLU A 78 0.28 -1.40 -5.92
CA GLU A 78 0.72 -0.86 -4.64
C GLU A 78 2.01 -1.58 -4.22
N ILE A 79 3.06 -0.82 -3.89
CA ILE A 79 4.38 -1.36 -3.58
C ILE A 79 4.83 -0.84 -2.21
N PHE A 80 5.15 -1.78 -1.32
CA PHE A 80 5.57 -1.50 0.05
C PHE A 80 6.95 -2.11 0.31
N THR A 81 7.83 -1.39 0.98
CA THR A 81 9.07 -1.99 1.49
C THR A 81 8.77 -2.92 2.67
N ASN A 82 9.69 -3.84 2.96
CA ASN A 82 9.58 -4.73 4.13
C ASN A 82 9.38 -3.95 5.44
N LEU A 83 10.14 -2.86 5.65
CA LEU A 83 9.99 -2.02 6.85
C LEU A 83 8.64 -1.30 6.90
N ALA A 84 8.08 -0.88 5.77
CA ALA A 84 6.74 -0.31 5.73
C ALA A 84 5.67 -1.34 6.15
N MET A 85 5.77 -2.58 5.66
CA MET A 85 4.88 -3.67 6.07
C MET A 85 5.03 -4.03 7.56
N ILE A 86 6.25 -3.96 8.11
CA ILE A 86 6.48 -4.13 9.55
C ILE A 86 5.82 -3.00 10.34
N ALA A 87 6.00 -1.75 9.93
CA ALA A 87 5.37 -0.60 10.56
C ALA A 87 3.84 -0.72 10.53
N TYR A 88 3.28 -1.13 9.40
CA TYR A 88 1.86 -1.40 9.25
C TYR A 88 1.40 -2.51 10.20
N THR A 89 2.11 -3.63 10.29
CA THR A 89 1.80 -4.73 11.23
C THR A 89 1.72 -4.26 12.68
N GLN A 90 2.60 -3.34 13.08
CA GLN A 90 2.66 -2.83 14.46
C GLN A 90 1.61 -1.74 14.74
N GLY A 91 1.16 -1.03 13.71
CA GLY A 91 0.37 0.19 13.83
C GLY A 91 -1.06 0.13 13.26
N SER A 92 -1.41 -0.88 12.46
CA SER A 92 -2.66 -0.94 11.68
C SER A 92 -3.93 -0.81 12.54
N TRP A 93 -3.89 -1.30 13.79
CA TRP A 93 -5.00 -1.16 14.74
C TRP A 93 -5.37 0.31 15.00
N LYS A 94 -4.40 1.24 14.97
CA LYS A 94 -4.65 2.68 15.11
C LYS A 94 -5.47 3.16 13.92
N CYS A 95 -5.08 2.79 12.70
CA CYS A 95 -5.79 3.14 11.49
C CYS A 95 -7.24 2.63 11.53
N GLY A 96 -7.45 1.38 11.97
CA GLY A 96 -8.77 0.77 12.09
C GLY A 96 -9.70 1.43 13.13
N THR A 97 -9.14 2.14 14.13
CA THR A 97 -9.90 2.68 15.27
C THR A 97 -9.98 4.21 15.29
N GLN A 98 -8.98 4.90 14.75
CA GLN A 98 -8.81 6.35 14.88
C GLN A 98 -9.11 7.12 13.58
N LEU A 99 -9.17 6.45 12.43
CA LEU A 99 -9.39 7.08 11.13
C LEU A 99 -10.81 6.83 10.59
N PRO A 100 -11.40 7.77 9.84
CA PRO A 100 -12.74 7.62 9.25
C PRO A 100 -12.71 6.80 7.95
N TRP A 101 -12.09 5.63 7.98
CA TRP A 101 -11.75 4.82 6.79
C TRP A 101 -12.93 4.20 6.04
N LYS A 102 -14.14 4.20 6.62
CA LYS A 102 -15.31 3.48 6.06
C LYS A 102 -15.69 3.88 4.63
N THR A 103 -15.26 5.06 4.19
CA THR A 103 -15.55 5.61 2.86
C THR A 103 -14.32 5.64 1.95
N TRP A 104 -13.19 5.09 2.39
CA TRP A 104 -11.93 5.17 1.68
C TRP A 104 -11.75 3.97 0.75
N GLY A 105 -11.08 4.22 -0.38
CA GLY A 105 -10.39 3.17 -1.12
C GLY A 105 -9.32 2.51 -0.26
N GLU A 106 -9.00 1.27 -0.60
CA GLU A 106 -7.95 0.47 0.03
C GLU A 106 -6.56 1.06 -0.17
N ASP A 107 -6.30 1.65 -1.33
CA ASP A 107 -5.03 2.29 -1.66
C ASP A 107 -4.77 3.50 -0.75
N TYR A 108 -5.80 4.33 -0.54
CA TYR A 108 -5.76 5.47 0.37
C TYR A 108 -5.69 5.03 1.84
N TYR A 109 -6.26 3.88 2.19
CA TYR A 109 -6.15 3.33 3.54
C TYR A 109 -4.73 2.87 3.89
N MET A 110 -3.93 2.48 2.89
CA MET A 110 -2.56 1.97 3.07
C MET A 110 -1.47 3.06 3.05
N THR A 111 -1.84 4.33 2.90
CA THR A 111 -0.95 5.52 2.90
C THR A 111 -0.79 6.18 4.25
#